data_AF-A0A7U9XHH1-F1
#
_entry.id   AF-A0A7U9XHH1-F1
#
_cell.length_a   1.000
_cell.length_b   1.000
_cell.length_c   1.000
_cell.angle_alpha   90.00
_cell.angle_beta   90.00
_cell.angle_gamma   90.00
#
_symmetry.space_group_name_H-M   'P 1'
#
loop_
_entity.id
_entity.type
_entity.pdbx_description
1 polymer ?
#
loop_
_entity_poly.entity_id
_entity_poly.type
_entity_poly.pdbx_seq_one_letter_code
_entity_poly.pdbx_strand_id
1 'polypeptide(L)'
;MYALRDWYNLPDCILETAERLRHVQIDNRPAIEIIKRFNYSDVFMYIDPPYLFGTRTTKQYKHEMSDADHRCLLELLVTLKAKVMISGYESELYNEVLQGWHKEYFKSNAEHGGFRIEVIWMNYERQITIQEFQQQKLF
;
A
#
# COMPACT_ATOMS: atom_id res chain seq x y z
N MET A 1 -1.13 -25.78 -7.98
CA MET A 1 -2.27 -24.85 -8.06
C MET A 1 -3.10 -25.26 -9.27
N TYR A 2 -4.32 -25.76 -9.09
CA TYR A 2 -5.13 -26.36 -10.17
C TYR A 2 -6.19 -25.34 -10.60
N ALA A 3 -6.01 -24.73 -11.77
CA ALA A 3 -6.94 -23.75 -12.35
C ALA A 3 -8.39 -24.25 -12.40
N LEU A 4 -8.61 -25.57 -12.45
CA LEU A 4 -9.93 -26.19 -12.43
C LEU A 4 -10.75 -25.78 -11.18
N ARG A 5 -10.14 -25.71 -9.98
CA ARG A 5 -10.84 -25.29 -8.76
C ARG A 5 -11.22 -23.81 -8.80
N ASP A 6 -10.37 -22.98 -9.39
CA ASP A 6 -10.63 -21.54 -9.52
C ASP A 6 -11.84 -21.30 -10.44
N TRP A 7 -11.99 -22.09 -11.52
CA TRP A 7 -13.17 -22.02 -12.39
C TRP A 7 -14.47 -22.46 -11.70
N TYR A 8 -14.42 -23.47 -10.82
CA TYR A 8 -15.59 -23.89 -10.05
C TYR A 8 -16.06 -22.83 -9.05
N ASN A 9 -15.11 -22.12 -8.42
CA ASN A 9 -15.42 -21.09 -7.43
C ASN A 9 -15.65 -19.70 -8.05
N LEU A 10 -15.42 -19.55 -9.36
CA LEU A 10 -15.51 -18.27 -10.05
C LEU A 10 -16.88 -17.59 -9.90
N PRO A 11 -18.03 -18.28 -10.01
CA PRO A 11 -19.33 -17.64 -9.84
C PRO A 11 -19.50 -17.01 -8.45
N ASP A 12 -19.13 -17.74 -7.40
CA ASP A 12 -19.23 -17.26 -6.02
C ASP A 12 -18.28 -16.07 -5.79
N CYS A 13 -17.03 -16.16 -6.28
CA CYS A 13 -16.06 -15.09 -6.23
C CYS A 13 -16.56 -13.80 -6.93
N ILE A 14 -17.21 -13.94 -8.09
CA ILE A 14 -17.81 -12.81 -8.81
C ILE A 14 -18.92 -12.17 -7.98
N LEU A 15 -19.81 -12.96 -7.39
CA LEU A 15 -20.92 -12.45 -6.58
C LEU A 15 -20.41 -11.73 -5.32
N GLU A 16 -19.49 -12.35 -4.57
CA GLU A 16 -18.87 -11.73 -3.39
C GLU A 16 -18.14 -10.44 -3.74
N THR A 17 -17.40 -10.44 -4.85
CA THR A 17 -16.70 -9.25 -5.34
C THR A 17 -17.69 -8.15 -5.73
N ALA A 18 -18.78 -8.50 -6.44
CA ALA A 18 -19.80 -7.55 -6.85
C ALA A 18 -20.49 -6.89 -5.64
N GLU A 19 -20.85 -7.67 -4.61
CA GLU A 19 -21.40 -7.12 -3.36
C GLU A 19 -20.44 -6.15 -2.70
N ARG A 20 -19.16 -6.50 -2.59
CA ARG A 20 -18.14 -5.62 -2.00
C ARG A 20 -17.96 -4.32 -2.77
N LEU A 21 -18.07 -4.37 -4.10
CA LEU A 21 -17.89 -3.19 -4.96
C LEU A 21 -19.09 -2.23 -4.95
N ARG A 22 -20.26 -2.61 -4.41
CA ARG A 22 -21.44 -1.72 -4.35
C ARG A 22 -21.20 -0.39 -3.61
N HIS A 23 -20.23 -0.38 -2.70
CA HIS A 23 -19.89 0.80 -1.89
C HIS A 23 -18.54 1.43 -2.29
N VAL A 24 -18.00 1.04 -3.45
CA VAL A 24 -16.67 1.47 -3.91
C VAL A 24 -16.81 2.35 -5.14
N GLN A 25 -16.12 3.49 -5.13
CA GLN A 25 -15.92 4.29 -6.32
C GLN A 25 -14.59 3.87 -6.98
N ILE A 26 -14.63 3.61 -8.29
CA ILE A 26 -13.45 3.25 -9.08
C ILE A 26 -13.13 4.42 -10.01
N ASP A 27 -11.93 5.00 -9.85
CA ASP A 27 -11.41 6.06 -10.71
C ASP A 27 -10.17 5.59 -11.46
N ASN A 28 -10.12 5.88 -12.77
CA ASN A 28 -8.91 5.71 -13.59
C ASN A 28 -8.33 7.09 -13.94
N ARG A 29 -7.50 7.63 -13.04
CA ARG A 29 -6.90 8.97 -13.13
C ARG A 29 -5.51 8.99 -12.51
N PRO A 30 -4.68 10.01 -12.77
CA PRO A 30 -3.40 10.18 -12.08
C PRO A 30 -3.60 10.19 -10.56
N ALA A 31 -2.84 9.37 -9.83
CA ALA A 31 -2.98 9.19 -8.38
C ALA A 31 -2.88 10.53 -7.62
N ILE A 32 -1.99 11.42 -8.07
CA ILE A 32 -1.78 12.76 -7.50
C ILE A 32 -3.08 13.58 -7.47
N GLU A 33 -3.94 13.47 -8.48
CA GLU A 33 -5.20 14.22 -8.53
C GLU A 33 -6.21 13.69 -7.50
N ILE A 34 -6.29 12.37 -7.35
CA ILE A 34 -7.17 11.70 -6.39
C ILE A 34 -6.73 12.03 -4.96
N ILE A 35 -5.43 11.93 -4.69
CA ILE A 35 -4.84 12.24 -3.38
C ILE A 35 -5.14 13.69 -2.98
N LYS A 36 -4.96 14.65 -3.90
CA LYS A 36 -5.30 16.06 -3.63
C LYS A 36 -6.78 16.28 -3.40
N ARG A 37 -7.64 15.61 -4.16
CA ARG A 37 -9.11 15.73 -4.05
C ARG A 37 -9.63 15.23 -2.70
N PHE A 38 -9.07 14.15 -2.18
CA PHE A 38 -9.53 13.52 -0.94
C PHE A 38 -8.68 13.89 0.28
N ASN A 39 -7.97 15.02 0.24
CA ASN A 39 -7.15 15.51 1.35
C ASN A 39 -7.99 16.10 2.50
N TYR A 40 -8.69 15.23 3.22
CA TYR A 40 -9.49 15.55 4.40
C TYR A 40 -8.95 14.81 5.63
N SER A 41 -9.17 15.35 6.82
CA SER A 41 -8.63 14.79 8.08
C SER A 41 -9.27 13.47 8.51
N ASP A 42 -10.46 13.17 7.99
CA ASP A 42 -11.22 11.93 8.23
C ASP A 42 -10.92 10.83 7.20
N VAL A 43 -10.10 11.14 6.20
CA VAL A 43 -9.71 10.18 5.15
C VAL A 43 -8.46 9.40 5.56
N PHE A 44 -8.48 8.10 5.27
CA PHE A 44 -7.33 7.22 5.32
C PHE A 44 -6.93 6.80 3.90
N MET A 45 -5.65 6.94 3.57
CA MET A 45 -5.10 6.60 2.26
C MET A 45 -4.06 5.50 2.42
N TYR A 46 -4.28 4.37 1.75
CA TYR A 46 -3.27 3.34 1.56
C TYR A 46 -2.67 3.47 0.15
N ILE A 47 -1.35 3.56 0.07
CA ILE A 47 -0.62 3.85 -1.16
C ILE A 47 0.45 2.76 -1.36
N ASP A 48 0.32 2.02 -2.45
CA ASP A 48 1.29 1.00 -2.87
C ASP A 48 1.84 1.37 -4.26
N PRO A 49 2.84 2.26 -4.34
CA PRO A 49 3.40 2.70 -5.62
C PRO A 49 4.25 1.59 -6.25
N PRO A 50 4.39 1.55 -7.59
CA PRO A 50 5.30 0.62 -8.25
C PRO A 50 6.73 0.80 -7.72
N TYR A 51 7.31 -0.26 -7.14
CA TYR A 51 8.62 -0.21 -6.47
C TYR A 51 9.76 0.27 -7.38
N LEU A 52 10.70 1.02 -6.79
CA LEU A 52 11.91 1.56 -7.43
C LEU A 52 12.74 0.46 -8.13
N PHE A 53 13.33 0.84 -9.27
CA PHE A 53 14.05 -0.01 -10.22
C PHE A 53 15.21 -0.83 -9.64
N GLY A 54 15.80 -0.41 -8.51
CA GLY A 54 17.00 -1.02 -7.93
C GLY A 54 16.82 -2.40 -7.29
N THR A 55 15.59 -2.90 -7.12
CA THR A 55 15.30 -4.16 -6.40
C THR A 55 14.70 -5.28 -7.26
N ARG A 56 14.56 -5.08 -8.58
CA ARG A 56 13.79 -6.00 -9.46
C ARG A 56 14.61 -6.51 -10.65
N THR A 57 14.45 -7.80 -10.96
CA THR A 57 15.12 -8.48 -12.09
C THR A 57 14.31 -8.41 -13.39
N THR A 58 13.04 -7.96 -13.37
CA THR A 58 12.15 -8.03 -14.54
C THR A 58 11.06 -6.95 -14.54
N LYS A 59 10.71 -6.45 -15.74
CA LYS A 59 9.65 -5.44 -15.97
C LYS A 59 8.26 -6.01 -15.72
N GLN A 60 7.64 -5.70 -14.59
CA GLN A 60 6.29 -6.16 -14.23
C GLN A 60 5.19 -5.13 -14.53
N TYR A 61 5.52 -3.86 -14.79
CA TYR A 61 4.54 -2.80 -15.03
C TYR A 61 4.78 -2.10 -16.36
N LYS A 62 3.70 -1.80 -17.10
CA LYS A 62 3.74 -1.11 -18.40
C LYS A 62 4.06 0.38 -18.27
N HIS A 63 3.83 0.97 -17.10
CA HIS A 63 4.06 2.37 -16.77
C HIS A 63 4.96 2.42 -15.54
N GLU A 64 6.22 2.77 -15.73
CA GLU A 64 7.23 2.87 -14.67
C GLU A 64 7.26 4.31 -14.13
N MET A 65 7.34 4.48 -12.81
CA MET A 65 7.56 5.79 -12.19
C MET A 65 9.07 6.07 -12.16
N SER A 66 9.45 7.29 -12.50
CA SER A 66 10.83 7.76 -12.31
C SER A 66 11.09 8.12 -10.84
N ASP A 67 12.35 8.15 -10.42
CA ASP A 67 12.72 8.61 -9.08
C ASP A 67 12.19 10.02 -8.77
N ALA A 68 12.08 10.87 -9.80
CA ALA A 68 11.49 12.20 -9.71
C ALA A 68 9.97 12.16 -9.44
N ASP A 69 9.25 11.22 -10.06
CA ASP A 69 7.81 11.02 -9.80
C ASP A 69 7.57 10.49 -8.38
N HIS A 70 8.44 9.59 -7.92
CA HIS A 70 8.41 9.12 -6.53
C HIS A 70 8.63 10.27 -5.55
N ARG A 71 9.65 11.12 -5.79
CA ARG A 71 9.90 12.30 -4.96
C ARG A 71 8.68 13.24 -4.92
N CYS A 72 8.10 13.55 -6.07
CA CYS A 72 6.93 14.42 -6.16
C CYS A 72 5.72 13.85 -5.39
N LEU A 73 5.50 12.53 -5.49
CA LEU A 73 4.48 11.84 -4.72
C LEU A 73 4.76 11.97 -3.21
N LEU A 74 5.96 11.61 -2.74
CA LEU A 74 6.31 11.63 -1.33
C LEU A 74 6.21 13.02 -0.72
N GLU A 75 6.71 14.05 -1.41
CA GLU A 75 6.61 15.45 -0.99
C GLU A 75 5.14 15.88 -0.86
N LEU A 76 4.27 15.44 -1.78
CA LEU A 76 2.84 15.68 -1.65
C LEU A 76 2.27 15.01 -0.40
N LEU A 77 2.61 13.74 -0.13
CA LEU A 77 2.08 12.99 1.02
C LEU A 77 2.38 13.63 2.36
N VAL A 78 3.58 14.21 2.52
CA VAL A 78 3.99 14.90 3.75
C VAL A 78 3.12 16.13 4.03
N THR A 79 2.56 16.76 3.00
CA THR A 79 1.71 17.96 3.14
C THR A 79 0.23 17.66 3.42
N LEU A 80 -0.18 16.38 3.40
CA LEU A 80 -1.58 15.98 3.56
C LEU A 80 -2.03 16.05 5.02
N LYS A 81 -3.32 16.37 5.19
CA LYS A 81 -4.03 16.31 6.47
C LYS A 81 -4.61 14.92 6.76
N ALA A 82 -4.76 14.12 5.71
CA ALA A 82 -5.28 12.75 5.78
C ALA A 82 -4.29 11.82 6.50
N LYS A 83 -4.80 10.71 7.03
CA LYS A 83 -3.94 9.62 7.51
C LYS A 83 -3.45 8.83 6.31
N VAL A 84 -2.15 8.59 6.22
CA VAL A 84 -1.52 7.96 5.07
C VAL A 84 -0.65 6.80 5.55
N MET A 85 -0.82 5.67 4.87
CA MET A 85 0.05 4.50 4.95
C MET A 85 0.62 4.24 3.56
N ILE A 86 1.94 4.12 3.46
CA ILE A 86 2.64 3.79 2.21
C ILE A 86 3.49 2.54 2.40
N SER A 87 3.37 1.58 1.49
CA SER A 87 4.24 0.39 1.41
C SER A 87 5.34 0.58 0.38
N GLY A 88 6.50 -0.02 0.63
CA GLY A 88 7.67 0.13 -0.24
C GLY A 88 8.85 -0.73 0.21
N TYR A 89 9.97 -0.62 -0.51
CA TYR A 89 11.27 -1.13 -0.05
C TYR A 89 12.08 0.00 0.56
N GLU A 90 12.93 -0.35 1.52
CA GLU A 90 13.83 0.62 2.13
C GLU A 90 14.70 1.30 1.06
N SER A 91 14.66 2.64 1.05
CA SER A 91 15.32 3.48 0.06
C SER A 91 15.74 4.78 0.73
N GLU A 92 16.89 5.31 0.35
CA GLU A 92 17.40 6.60 0.84
C GLU A 92 16.39 7.72 0.56
N LEU A 93 15.80 7.76 -0.63
CA LEU A 93 14.78 8.75 -1.00
C LEU A 93 13.58 8.75 -0.03
N TYR A 94 13.08 7.57 0.33
CA TYR A 94 11.94 7.44 1.24
C TYR A 94 12.32 7.87 2.66
N ASN A 95 13.53 7.50 3.10
CA ASN A 95 14.04 7.87 4.43
C ASN A 95 14.32 9.38 4.55
N GLU A 96 14.72 10.05 3.48
CA GLU A 96 14.93 11.49 3.44
C GLU A 96 13.61 12.28 3.48
N VAL A 97 12.61 11.86 2.70
CA VAL A 97 11.36 12.64 2.57
C VAL A 97 10.39 12.34 3.71
N LEU A 98 10.26 11.08 4.13
CA LEU A 98 9.32 10.65 5.18
C LEU A 98 9.91 10.75 6.59
N GLN A 99 10.72 11.78 6.85
CA GLN A 99 11.29 12.01 8.18
C GLN A 99 10.18 12.25 9.21
N GLY A 100 10.27 11.55 10.35
CA GLY A 100 9.29 11.62 11.43
C GLY A 100 8.08 10.70 11.27
N TRP A 101 7.95 9.99 10.14
CA TRP A 101 6.91 8.97 9.98
C TRP A 101 7.27 7.70 10.75
N HIS A 102 6.26 7.00 11.26
CA HIS A 102 6.44 5.71 11.91
C HIS A 102 6.76 4.65 10.85
N LYS A 103 7.79 3.84 11.10
CA LYS A 103 8.25 2.79 10.18
C LYS A 103 8.08 1.40 10.79
N GLU A 104 7.47 0.48 10.04
CA GLU A 104 7.41 -0.93 10.40
C GLU A 104 8.02 -1.80 9.31
N TYR A 105 8.71 -2.87 9.73
CA TYR A 105 9.44 -3.77 8.86
C TYR A 105 8.73 -5.13 8.82
N PHE A 106 8.44 -5.61 7.62
CA PHE A 106 7.79 -6.89 7.37
C PHE A 106 8.75 -7.80 6.60
N LYS A 107 8.88 -9.05 7.06
CA LYS A 107 9.68 -10.06 6.38
C LYS A 107 8.77 -10.82 5.40
N SER A 108 9.02 -10.63 4.11
CA SER A 108 8.34 -11.38 3.05
C SER A 108 9.29 -12.42 2.45
N ASN A 109 8.80 -13.65 2.30
CA ASN A 109 9.55 -14.74 1.67
C ASN A 109 9.40 -14.62 0.16
N ALA A 110 10.48 -14.33 -0.56
CA ALA A 110 10.45 -14.40 -2.02
C ALA A 110 10.50 -15.87 -2.49
N GLU A 111 9.88 -16.16 -3.64
CA GLU A 111 9.74 -17.50 -4.24
C GLU A 111 11.05 -18.28 -4.47
N HIS A 112 12.22 -17.68 -4.26
CA HIS A 112 13.56 -18.27 -4.43
C HIS A 112 14.43 -18.28 -3.16
N GLY A 113 13.85 -18.11 -1.96
CA GLY A 113 14.60 -18.19 -0.71
C GLY A 113 15.43 -16.94 -0.36
N GLY A 114 15.23 -15.84 -1.10
CA GLY A 114 15.75 -14.53 -0.72
C GLY A 114 14.80 -13.83 0.26
N PHE A 115 15.32 -13.34 1.37
CA PHE A 115 14.56 -12.48 2.28
C PHE A 115 14.35 -11.11 1.63
N ARG A 116 13.09 -10.68 1.50
CA ARG A 116 12.77 -9.29 1.15
C ARG A 116 12.18 -8.63 2.38
N ILE A 117 12.76 -7.50 2.75
CA ILE A 117 12.27 -6.68 3.85
C ILE A 117 11.43 -5.58 3.22
N GLU A 118 10.13 -5.67 3.43
CA GLU A 118 9.18 -4.62 3.08
C GLU A 118 9.08 -3.64 4.24
N VAL A 119 8.91 -2.37 3.92
CA VAL A 119 8.78 -1.30 4.89
C VAL A 119 7.45 -0.60 4.66
N ILE A 120 6.75 -0.33 5.76
CA ILE A 120 5.55 0.49 5.76
C ILE A 120 5.85 1.77 6.52
N TRP A 121 5.55 2.92 5.91
CA TRP A 121 5.61 4.22 6.57
C TRP A 121 4.20 4.73 6.85
N MET A 122 4.00 5.30 8.04
CA MET A 122 2.71 5.84 8.50
C MET A 122 2.90 7.23 9.10
N ASN A 123 2.01 8.18 8.76
CA ASN A 123 2.01 9.54 9.31
C ASN A 123 1.19 9.69 10.61
N TYR A 124 0.76 8.58 11.18
CA TYR A 124 -0.03 8.51 12.40
C TYR A 124 0.61 7.52 13.37
N GLU A 125 0.28 7.67 14.65
CA GLU A 125 0.78 6.76 15.68
C GLU A 125 0.27 5.33 15.43
N ARG A 126 1.15 4.36 15.67
CA ARG A 126 0.80 2.95 15.57
C ARG A 126 -0.44 2.68 16.43
N GLN A 127 -1.48 2.18 15.78
CA GLN A 127 -2.67 1.71 16.47
C GLN A 127 -2.49 0.25 16.88
N ILE A 128 -3.22 -0.12 17.93
CA ILE A 128 -3.20 -1.47 18.49
C ILE A 128 -3.67 -2.45 17.41
N THR A 129 -2.97 -3.57 17.27
CA THR A 129 -3.35 -4.64 16.33
C THR A 129 -4.67 -5.30 16.76
N ILE A 130 -5.37 -5.94 15.81
CA ILE A 130 -6.60 -6.68 16.11
C ILE A 130 -6.37 -7.74 17.20
N GLN A 131 -5.21 -8.38 17.21
CA GLN A 131 -4.83 -9.38 18.22
C GLN A 131 -4.66 -8.76 19.60
N GLU A 132 -3.92 -7.65 19.70
CA GLU A 132 -3.74 -6.91 20.95
C GLU A 132 -5.07 -6.33 21.45
N PHE A 133 -5.95 -5.87 20.55
CA PHE A 133 -7.30 -5.41 20.89
C PHE A 133 -8.21 -6.54 21.41
N GLN A 134 -8.14 -7.71 20.77
CA GLN A 134 -8.85 -8.90 21.25
C GLN A 134 -8.34 -9.34 22.63
N GLN A 135 -7.03 -9.24 22.88
CA GLN A 135 -6.43 -9.58 24.15
C GLN A 135 -6.78 -8.59 25.28
N GLN A 136 -6.94 -7.30 24.97
CA GLN A 136 -7.44 -6.29 25.92
C GLN A 136 -8.90 -6.51 26.33
N LYS A 137 -9.75 -7.06 25.45
CA LYS A 137 -11.13 -7.42 25.79
C LYS A 137 -11.27 -8.67 26.66
N LEU A 138 -10.18 -9.41 26.88
CA LEU A 138 -10.15 -10.58 27.76
C LEU A 138 -9.79 -10.23 29.22
N PHE A 139 -9.51 -8.96 29.53
CA PHE A 139 -9.33 -8.42 30.87
C PHE A 139 -10.37 -7.34 31.17
#